data_AF-A0A356QQ79-F1
#
_entry.id   AF-A0A356QQ79-F1
#
_cell.length_a   1.000
_cell.length_b   1.000
_cell.length_c   1.000
_cell.angle_alpha   90.00
_cell.angle_beta   90.00
_cell.angle_gamma   90.00
#
_symmetry.space_group_name_H-M   'P 1'
#
loop_
_entity.id
_entity.type
_entity.pdbx_description
1 polymer ?
#
loop_
_entity_poly.entity_id
_entity_poly.type
_entity_poly.pdbx_seq_one_letter_code
_entity_poly.pdbx_strand_id
1 'polypeptide(L)'
;MSATTLETLLELSHFLGEEKRQLAILGEGNTSAQVDESTFLVKASGSCLQTLAKEDLVGCRFDALLSMLDHDKMSDQAIEESLMASRGDG
;
A
#
# COMPACT_ATOMS: atom_id res chain seq x y z
N MET A 1 7.01 -7.84 23.67
CA MET A 1 6.27 -6.64 23.21
C MET A 1 5.54 -7.04 21.94
N SER A 2 4.28 -6.62 21.76
CA SER A 2 3.58 -6.83 20.48
C SER A 2 4.18 -5.90 19.45
N ALA A 3 4.55 -6.40 18.27
CA ALA A 3 4.93 -5.56 17.15
C ALA A 3 3.73 -4.69 16.74
N THR A 4 4.00 -3.47 16.29
CA THR A 4 2.99 -2.62 15.68
C THR A 4 2.64 -3.14 14.28
N THR A 5 1.43 -2.86 13.79
CA THR A 5 1.01 -3.24 12.42
C THR A 5 2.02 -2.78 11.36
N LEU A 6 2.60 -1.59 11.54
CA LEU A 6 3.63 -1.04 10.67
C LEU A 6 4.90 -1.92 10.65
N GLU A 7 5.42 -2.27 11.82
CA GLU A 7 6.62 -3.13 11.92
C GLU A 7 6.37 -4.50 11.29
N THR A 8 5.21 -5.11 11.56
CA THR A 8 4.83 -6.39 10.96
C THR A 8 4.69 -6.29 9.43
N LEU A 9 4.14 -5.19 8.91
CA LEU A 9 4.03 -4.96 7.47
C LEU A 9 5.42 -4.84 6.82
N LEU A 10 6.35 -4.11 7.45
CA LEU A 10 7.73 -3.99 6.95
C LEU A 10 8.45 -5.33 6.97
N GLU A 11 8.38 -6.08 8.08
CA GLU A 11 8.97 -7.42 8.19
C GLU A 11 8.41 -8.38 7.13
N LEU A 12 7.09 -8.39 6.93
CA LEU A 12 6.46 -9.19 5.88
C LEU A 12 6.94 -8.76 4.48
N SER A 13 7.06 -7.47 4.25
CA SER A 13 7.50 -6.93 2.95
C SER A 13 8.93 -7.34 2.64
N HIS A 14 9.85 -7.20 3.61
CA HIS A 14 11.24 -7.66 3.45
C HIS A 14 11.32 -9.17 3.28
N PHE A 15 10.51 -9.92 4.02
CA PHE A 15 10.44 -11.37 3.87
C PHE A 15 10.00 -11.77 2.47
N LEU A 16 8.94 -11.16 1.93
CA LEU A 16 8.45 -11.44 0.57
C LEU A 16 9.40 -10.93 -0.51
N GLY A 17 10.06 -9.79 -0.28
CA GLY A 17 10.99 -9.16 -1.21
C GLY A 17 12.38 -9.80 -1.23
N GLU A 18 12.70 -10.74 -0.35
CA GLU A 18 14.01 -11.39 -0.34
C GLU A 18 14.26 -12.14 -1.65
N GLU A 19 15.22 -11.65 -2.46
CA GLU A 19 15.51 -12.14 -3.81
C GLU A 19 15.72 -13.67 -3.86
N LYS A 20 16.37 -14.24 -2.84
CA LYS A 20 16.62 -15.68 -2.74
C LYS A 20 15.35 -16.53 -2.68
N ARG A 21 14.22 -15.95 -2.28
CA ARG A 21 12.93 -16.65 -2.17
C ARG A 21 12.17 -16.66 -3.48
N GLN A 22 12.50 -15.78 -4.43
CA GLN A 22 11.85 -15.70 -5.73
C GLN A 22 10.32 -15.54 -5.64
N LEU A 23 9.84 -14.84 -4.59
CA LEU A 23 8.41 -14.56 -4.36
C LEU A 23 7.96 -13.23 -5.02
N ALA A 24 8.92 -12.36 -5.34
CA ALA A 24 8.74 -11.09 -6.02
C ALA A 24 9.61 -11.07 -7.28
N ILE A 25 9.08 -10.56 -8.38
CA ILE A 25 9.80 -10.45 -9.67
C ILE A 25 10.32 -9.02 -9.79
N LEU A 26 11.63 -8.83 -9.98
CA LEU A 26 12.23 -7.52 -10.29
C LEU A 26 11.91 -6.39 -9.28
N GLY A 27 11.68 -6.73 -8.01
CA GLY A 27 11.30 -5.75 -6.97
C GLY A 27 9.82 -5.33 -7.01
N GLU A 28 9.02 -5.94 -7.89
CA GLU A 28 7.57 -5.79 -7.96
C GLU A 28 6.86 -6.52 -6.80
N GLY A 29 5.58 -6.21 -6.63
CA GLY A 29 4.74 -6.71 -5.55
C GLY A 29 4.20 -5.57 -4.69
N ASN A 30 3.13 -5.87 -3.96
CA ASN A 30 2.45 -4.91 -3.11
C ASN A 30 2.11 -5.56 -1.77
N THR A 31 2.18 -4.76 -0.71
CA THR A 31 1.80 -5.14 0.64
C THR A 31 0.96 -4.02 1.21
N SER A 32 -0.06 -4.39 1.99
CA SER A 32 -0.91 -3.44 2.68
C SER A 32 -1.33 -3.99 4.03
N ALA A 33 -1.65 -3.09 4.97
CA ALA A 33 -2.19 -3.44 6.26
C ALA A 33 -3.19 -2.39 6.74
N GLN A 34 -4.30 -2.86 7.30
CA GLN A 34 -5.27 -1.99 7.97
C GLN A 34 -4.66 -1.46 9.27
N VAL A 35 -4.66 -0.13 9.45
CA VAL A 35 -4.13 0.51 10.67
C VAL A 35 -5.22 1.01 11.61
N ASP A 36 -6.40 1.32 11.08
CA ASP A 36 -7.61 1.63 11.83
C ASP A 36 -8.89 1.34 11.02
N GLU A 37 -10.06 1.73 11.52
CA GLU A 37 -11.36 1.48 10.87
C GLU A 37 -11.52 2.22 9.52
N SER A 38 -10.77 3.29 9.31
CA SER A 38 -10.90 4.21 8.17
C SER A 38 -9.71 4.19 7.22
N THR A 39 -8.55 3.73 7.67
CA THR A 39 -7.28 3.88 6.96
C THR A 39 -6.48 2.58 6.88
N PHE A 40 -5.80 2.37 5.76
CA PHE A 40 -4.79 1.33 5.59
C PHE A 40 -3.49 1.91 5.03
N LEU A 41 -2.38 1.23 5.30
CA LEU A 41 -1.09 1.51 4.68
C LEU A 41 -0.92 0.63 3.45
N VAL A 42 -0.36 1.19 2.39
CA VAL A 42 0.01 0.45 1.18
C VAL A 42 1.37 0.92 0.69
N LYS A 43 2.15 0.00 0.13
CA LYS A 43 3.41 0.33 -0.52
C LYS A 43 3.22 1.35 -1.66
N ALA A 44 4.06 2.38 -1.69
CA ALA A 44 4.11 3.36 -2.77
C ALA A 44 4.52 2.75 -4.11
N SER A 45 4.01 3.31 -5.20
CA SER A 45 4.48 2.94 -6.54
C SER A 45 5.96 3.32 -6.71
N GLY A 46 6.77 2.43 -7.29
CA GLY A 46 8.21 2.65 -7.51
C GLY A 46 9.15 2.26 -6.37
N SER A 47 8.65 1.94 -5.17
CA SER A 47 9.49 1.34 -4.11
C SER A 47 9.68 -0.17 -4.31
N CYS A 48 10.55 -0.81 -3.52
CA CYS A 48 10.82 -2.25 -3.60
C CYS A 48 10.47 -2.93 -2.27
N LEU A 49 9.83 -4.11 -2.32
CA LEU A 49 9.47 -4.87 -1.11
C LEU A 49 10.70 -5.17 -0.23
N GLN A 50 11.85 -5.47 -0.84
CA GLN A 50 13.08 -5.81 -0.11
C GLN A 50 13.67 -4.65 0.69
N THR A 51 13.49 -3.42 0.20
CA THR A 51 14.09 -2.21 0.78
C THR A 51 13.04 -1.27 1.33
N LEU A 52 11.81 -1.74 1.51
CA LEU A 52 10.68 -0.91 1.89
C LEU A 52 10.94 -0.24 3.24
N ALA A 53 10.85 1.07 3.30
CA ALA A 53 10.91 1.85 4.52
C ALA A 53 9.54 2.41 4.91
N LYS A 54 9.44 2.99 6.10
CA LYS A 54 8.19 3.62 6.57
C LYS A 54 7.75 4.74 5.62
N GLU A 55 8.71 5.48 5.08
CA GLU A 55 8.47 6.62 4.18
C GLU A 55 7.98 6.18 2.79
N ASP A 56 8.16 4.89 2.45
CA ASP A 56 7.67 4.29 1.22
C ASP A 56 6.24 3.74 1.35
N LEU A 57 5.59 3.93 2.50
CA LEU A 57 4.20 3.57 2.73
C LEU A 57 3.31 4.80 2.63
N VAL A 58 2.16 4.62 1.97
CA VAL A 58 1.13 5.64 1.82
C VAL A 58 -0.09 5.20 2.62
N GLY A 59 -0.59 6.07 3.49
CA GLY A 59 -1.88 5.88 4.12
C GLY A 59 -3.00 6.22 3.13
N CYS A 60 -4.01 5.36 3.02
CA CYS A 60 -5.17 5.56 2.16
C CYS A 60 -6.46 5.35 2.95
N ARG A 61 -7.47 6.18 2.67
CA ARG A 61 -8.79 6.08 3.31
C ARG A 61 -9.68 5.08 2.55
N PHE A 62 -10.33 4.19 3.30
CA PHE A 62 -11.22 3.16 2.75
C PHE A 62 -12.46 3.75 2.09
N ASP A 63 -13.09 4.73 2.73
CA ASP A 63 -14.31 5.36 2.22
C ASP A 63 -14.12 5.94 0.81
N ALA A 64 -13.01 6.65 0.61
CA ALA A 64 -12.65 7.26 -0.66
C ALA A 64 -12.35 6.19 -1.72
N LEU A 65 -11.58 5.15 -1.39
CA LEU A 65 -11.22 4.12 -2.37
C LEU A 65 -12.35 3.15 -2.70
N LEU A 66 -13.10 2.70 -1.69
CA LEU A 66 -14.22 1.78 -1.89
C LEU A 66 -15.33 2.44 -2.71
N SER A 67 -15.59 3.74 -2.53
CA SER A 67 -16.56 4.46 -3.36
C SER A 67 -16.22 4.44 -4.86
N MET A 68 -14.94 4.32 -5.22
CA MET A 68 -14.52 4.21 -6.63
C MET A 68 -15.00 2.89 -7.27
N LEU A 69 -15.08 1.82 -6.47
CA LEU A 69 -15.51 0.50 -6.94
C LEU A 69 -17.02 0.45 -7.26
N ASP A 70 -17.81 1.37 -6.71
CA ASP A 70 -19.25 1.49 -6.96
C ASP A 70 -19.57 2.15 -8.31
N HIS A 71 -18.57 2.66 -9.02
CA HIS A 71 -18.74 3.30 -10.33
C HIS A 71 -18.43 2.33 -11.49
N ASP A 72 -19.43 2.08 -12.35
CA ASP A 72 -19.29 1.21 -13.53
C ASP A 72 -18.22 1.66 -14.54
N LYS A 73 -18.00 2.99 -14.64
CA LYS A 73 -17.02 3.60 -15.53
C LYS A 73 -16.45 4.88 -14.93
N MET A 74 -15.13 4.97 -14.92
CA MET A 74 -14.38 6.19 -14.61
C MET A 74 -13.35 6.40 -15.72
N SER A 75 -13.03 7.65 -16.05
CA SER A 75 -11.89 7.94 -16.93
C SER A 75 -10.58 7.74 -16.17
N ASP A 76 -9.49 7.47 -16.87
CA ASP A 76 -8.15 7.35 -16.25
C ASP A 76 -7.80 8.58 -15.41
N GLN A 77 -8.14 9.78 -15.90
CA GLN A 77 -7.96 11.02 -15.16
C GLN A 77 -8.76 11.06 -13.85
N ALA A 78 -10.03 10.65 -13.89
CA ALA A 78 -10.87 10.62 -12.68
C ALA A 78 -10.39 9.56 -11.68
N ILE A 79 -9.85 8.43 -12.17
CA ILE A 79 -9.21 7.41 -11.33
C ILE A 79 -7.99 7.98 -10.64
N GLU A 80 -7.08 8.63 -11.38
CA GLU A 80 -5.88 9.24 -10.83
C GLU A 80 -6.20 10.30 -9.76
N GLU A 81 -7.13 11.21 -10.08
CA GLU A 81 -7.59 12.24 -9.14
C GLU A 81 -8.18 11.64 -7.86
N SER A 82 -8.99 10.58 -7.98
CA SER A 82 -9.61 9.91 -6.83
C SER A 82 -8.58 9.12 -5.99
N LEU A 83 -7.64 8.42 -6.63
CA LEU A 83 -6.53 7.74 -5.95
C LEU A 83 -5.68 8.75 -5.17
N MET A 84 -5.35 9.89 -5.77
CA MET A 84 -4.58 10.94 -5.11
C MET A 84 -5.35 11.56 -3.94
N ALA A 85 -6.65 11.80 -4.11
CA ALA A 85 -7.51 12.31 -3.05
C ALA A 85 -7.67 11.32 -1.88
N SER A 86 -7.57 10.01 -2.14
CA SER A 86 -7.69 8.98 -1.11
C SER A 86 -6.51 8.91 -0.15
N ARG A 87 -5.35 9.48 -0.53
CA ARG A 87 -4.17 9.51 0.32
C ARG A 87 -4.45 10.32 1.58
N GLY A 88 -4.10 9.78 2.73
CA GLY A 88 -3.99 10.53 3.97
C GLY A 88 -2.68 11.32 3.97
N ASP A 89 -2.73 12.56 4.46
CA ASP A 89 -1.51 13.28 4.78
C ASP A 89 -0.80 12.54 5.91
N GLY A 90 0.48 12.25 5.71
CA GLY A 90 1.35 11.57 6.69
C GLY A 90 1.76 12.47 7.84
#